data_AF-A0A2T7KL21-F1
#
_entry.id   AF-A0A2T7KL21-F1
#
_cell.length_a   1.000
_cell.length_b   1.000
_cell.length_c   1.000
_cell.angle_alpha   90.00
_cell.angle_beta   90.00
_cell.angle_gamma   90.00
#
_symmetry.space_group_name_H-M   'P 1'
#
loop_
_entity.id
_entity.type
_entity.pdbx_description
1 polymer ?
#
loop_
_entity_poly.entity_id
_entity_poly.type
_entity_poly.pdbx_seq_one_letter_code
_entity_poly.pdbx_strand_id
1 'polypeptide(L)' 'MNPEEIQPDVPMASYGLDSVTTVTMLVEIEDELGFPLDPNVPWEYPTIDALTGYLTDEARRQDKSDAQDG' A
#
# COMPACT_ATOMS: atom_id res chain seq x y z
N MET A 1 -7.53 -3.25 -20.14
CA MET A 1 -7.37 -1.99 -19.41
C MET A 1 -5.95 -1.54 -19.63
N ASN A 2 -5.77 -0.35 -20.19
CA ASN A 2 -4.46 0.26 -20.32
C ASN A 2 -4.12 0.93 -18.97
N PRO A 3 -2.85 0.89 -18.52
CA PRO A 3 -2.46 1.47 -17.23
C PRO A 3 -2.77 2.97 -17.13
N GLU A 4 -2.75 3.66 -18.27
CA GLU A 4 -3.11 5.08 -18.43
C GLU A 4 -4.62 5.37 -18.22
N GLU A 5 -5.48 4.36 -18.13
CA GLU A 5 -6.90 4.50 -17.78
C GLU A 5 -7.14 4.43 -16.26
N ILE A 6 -6.13 4.08 -15.47
CA ILE A 6 -6.23 3.98 -14.01
C ILE A 6 -5.90 5.34 -13.40
N GLN A 7 -6.91 6.04 -12.90
CA GLN A 7 -6.75 7.28 -12.15
C GLN A 7 -6.32 6.94 -10.71
N PRO A 8 -5.19 7.48 -10.23
CA PRO A 8 -4.60 7.09 -8.94
C PRO A 8 -5.31 7.70 -7.72
N ASP A 9 -6.16 8.71 -7.94
CA ASP A 9 -6.99 9.38 -6.96
C ASP A 9 -8.41 8.78 -6.84
N VAL A 10 -8.72 7.75 -7.65
CA VAL A 10 -9.98 7.01 -7.60
C VAL A 10 -9.83 5.77 -6.71
N PRO A 11 -10.84 5.44 -5.88
CA PRO A 11 -10.82 4.23 -5.08
C PRO A 11 -10.60 2.97 -5.92
N MET A 12 -9.66 2.11 -5.52
CA MET A 12 -9.31 0.90 -6.26
C MET A 12 -10.51 -0.04 -6.46
N ALA A 13 -11.43 -0.07 -5.49
CA ALA A 13 -12.69 -0.81 -5.58
C ALA A 13 -13.60 -0.37 -6.75
N SER A 14 -13.49 0.89 -7.20
CA SER A 14 -14.21 1.38 -8.38
C SER A 14 -13.76 0.72 -9.68
N TYR A 15 -12.55 0.15 -9.71
CA TYR A 15 -12.02 -0.65 -10.82
C TYR A 15 -12.33 -2.14 -10.70
N GLY A 16 -13.16 -2.54 -9.72
CA GLY A 16 -13.51 -3.93 -9.48
C GLY A 16 -12.50 -4.70 -8.63
N LEU A 17 -11.57 -4.01 -7.95
CA LEU A 17 -10.69 -4.65 -6.98
C LEU A 17 -11.52 -5.10 -5.76
N ASP A 18 -11.55 -6.40 -5.53
CA ASP A 18 -12.25 -7.00 -4.39
C ASP A 18 -11.34 -7.12 -3.15
N SER A 19 -11.94 -7.44 -2.01
CA SER A 19 -11.22 -7.53 -0.73
C SER A 19 -10.14 -8.61 -0.71
N VAL A 20 -10.32 -9.73 -1.43
CA VAL A 20 -9.31 -10.80 -1.45
C VAL A 20 -8.09 -10.34 -2.22
N THR A 21 -8.31 -9.78 -3.41
CA THR A 21 -7.23 -9.26 -4.26
C THR A 21 -6.50 -8.10 -3.58
N THR A 22 -7.24 -7.25 -2.86
CA THR A 22 -6.68 -6.15 -2.07
C THR A 22 -5.75 -6.64 -0.95
N VAL A 23 -6.16 -7.69 -0.24
CA VAL A 23 -5.33 -8.29 0.82
C VAL A 23 -4.11 -9.01 0.23
N THR A 24 -4.26 -9.73 -0.90
CA THR A 24 -3.12 -10.35 -1.58
C THR A 24 -2.10 -9.31 -2.03
N MET A 25 -2.55 -8.19 -2.61
CA MET A 25 -1.68 -7.06 -2.96
C MET A 25 -0.92 -6.54 -1.74
N LEU A 26 -1.57 -6.42 -0.58
CA LEU A 26 -0.92 -5.94 0.64
C LEU A 26 0.23 -6.87 1.06
N VAL A 27 0.02 -8.19 1.00
CA VAL A 27 1.05 -9.19 1.31
C VAL A 27 2.24 -9.11 0.35
N GLU A 28 1.99 -8.90 -0.95
CA GLU A 28 3.07 -8.72 -1.93
C GLU A 28 3.87 -7.44 -1.65
N ILE A 29 3.21 -6.35 -1.24
CA ILE A 29 3.89 -5.11 -0.85
C ILE A 29 4.73 -5.31 0.42
N GLU A 30 4.21 -6.02 1.43
CA GLU A 30 4.96 -6.36 2.65
C GLU A 30 6.26 -7.12 2.33
N ASP A 31 6.18 -8.11 1.44
CA ASP A 31 7.32 -8.91 1.01
C ASP A 31 8.37 -8.06 0.27
N GLU A 32 7.93 -7.15 -0.62
CA GLU A 32 8.85 -6.26 -1.33
C GLU A 32 9.49 -5.20 -0.43
N LEU A 33 8.73 -4.63 0.51
CA LEU A 33 9.21 -3.55 1.38
C LEU A 33 9.96 -4.05 2.62
N GLY A 34 9.79 -5.32 3.00
CA GLY A 34 10.51 -5.94 4.12
C GLY A 34 9.98 -5.57 5.50
N PHE A 35 8.77 -5.01 5.60
CA PHE A 35 8.12 -4.69 6.88
C PHE A 35 6.61 -4.97 6.83
N PRO A 36 6.00 -5.32 7.98
CA PRO A 36 4.57 -5.62 8.04
C PRO A 36 3.71 -4.35 7.90
N LEU A 37 2.54 -4.49 7.30
CA LEU A 37 1.54 -3.46 7.10
C LEU A 37 0.28 -3.77 7.93
N ASP A 38 -0.42 -2.73 8.38
CA ASP A 38 -1.71 -2.92 9.06
C ASP A 38 -2.75 -3.41 8.03
N PRO A 39 -3.52 -4.48 8.32
CA PRO A 39 -4.51 -5.01 7.40
C PRO A 39 -5.65 -4.05 7.08
N ASN A 40 -5.85 -2.97 7.83
CA ASN A 40 -6.86 -1.94 7.54
C ASN A 40 -6.38 -0.87 6.55
N VAL A 41 -5.07 -0.83 6.22
CA VAL A 41 -4.47 0.17 5.33
C VAL A 41 -5.26 0.35 4.02
N PRO A 42 -5.68 -0.71 3.32
CA PRO A 42 -6.44 -0.53 2.07
C PRO A 42 -7.82 0.14 2.24
N TRP A 43 -8.39 0.14 3.45
CA TRP A 43 -9.66 0.81 3.76
C TRP A 43 -9.46 2.26 4.17
N GLU A 44 -8.35 2.56 4.85
CA GLU A 44 -7.98 3.93 5.26
C GLU A 44 -7.36 4.73 4.09
N TYR A 45 -6.67 4.05 3.19
CA TYR A 45 -5.97 4.60 2.03
C TYR A 45 -6.46 3.92 0.74
N PRO A 46 -7.72 4.14 0.32
CA PRO A 46 -8.37 3.34 -0.71
C PRO A 46 -7.95 3.67 -2.15
N THR A 47 -7.10 4.68 -2.34
CA THR A 47 -6.60 5.13 -3.65
C THR A 47 -5.11 4.85 -3.75
N ILE A 48 -4.58 4.76 -4.98
CA ILE A 48 -3.15 4.52 -5.21
C ILE A 48 -2.32 5.66 -4.61
N ASP A 49 -2.73 6.91 -4.82
CA ASP A 49 -2.02 8.08 -4.28
C ASP A 49 -1.97 8.06 -2.74
N ALA A 50 -3.10 7.73 -2.09
CA ALA A 50 -3.18 7.67 -0.63
C ALA A 50 -2.30 6.52 -0.08
N LEU A 51 -2.38 5.34 -0.71
CA LEU A 51 -1.62 4.17 -0.30
C LEU A 51 -0.11 4.40 -0.47
N THR A 52 0.34 4.91 -1.63
CA THR A 52 1.75 5.20 -1.86
C THR A 52 2.28 6.27 -0.90
N GLY A 53 1.47 7.28 -0.55
CA GLY A 53 1.81 8.26 0.47
C GLY A 53 2.07 7.61 1.84
N TYR A 54 1.14 6.76 2.28
CA TYR A 54 1.30 6.00 3.52
C TYR A 54 2.54 5.10 3.50
N LEU A 55 2.74 4.32 2.45
CA LEU A 55 3.88 3.40 2.31
C LEU A 55 5.22 4.14 2.33
N THR A 56 5.30 5.31 1.68
CA THR A 56 6.50 6.14 1.67
C THR A 56 6.85 6.63 3.07
N ASP A 57 5.85 7.05 3.84
CA ASP A 57 6.06 7.52 5.21
C ASP A 57 6.40 6.36 6.17
N GLU A 58 5.80 5.19 5.99
CA GLU A 58 6.12 3.99 6.77
C GLU A 58 7.54 3.50 6.48
N ALA A 59 7.94 3.40 5.22
CA ALA A 59 9.30 3.00 4.86
C ALA A 59 10.37 3.91 5.51
N ARG A 60 10.11 5.23 5.58
CA ARG A 60 10.98 6.19 6.28
C ARG A 60 10.99 6.00 7.80
N ARG A 61 9.92 5.49 8.39
CA ARG A 61 9.87 5.15 9.83
C ARG A 61 10.71 3.90 10.09
N GLN A 62 10.59 2.88 9.24
CA GLN A 62 11.32 1.61 9.40
C GLN A 62 12.84 1.78 9.24
N ASP A 63 13.30 2.56 8.26
CA ASP A 63 14.72 2.87 8.07
C ASP A 63 15.37 3.49 9.33
N LYS A 64 14.62 4.29 10.09
CA LYS A 64 15.08 4.86 11.36
C LYS A 64 15.07 3.87 12.51
N SER A 65 14.14 2.92 12.51
CA SER A 65 14.06 1.86 13.51
C SER A 65 15.25 0.91 13.39
N ASP A 66 15.59 0.49 12.16
CA ASP A 66 16.73 -0.39 11.89
C ASP A 66 18.08 0.26 12.27
N ALA A 67 18.20 1.58 12.11
CA ALA A 67 19.40 2.32 12.50
C ALA A 67 19.59 2.46 14.02
N GLN A 68 18.55 2.20 14.83
CA GLN A 68 18.56 2.39 16.29
C GLN A 68 18.88 1.09 17.06
N ASP A 69 18.79 -0.08 16.42
CA ASP A 69 19.02 -1.42 17.04
C ASP A 69 20.49 -1.92 16.91
N GLY A 70 21.41 -1.06 16.44
CA GLY A 70 22.84 -1.36 16.21
C GLY A 70 23.80 -0.90 17.31
#